data_AF-A0A953M588-F1
#
_entry.id   AF-A0A953M588-F1
#
_cell.length_a   1.000
_cell.length_b   1.000
_cell.length_c   1.000
_cell.angle_alpha   90.00
_cell.angle_beta   90.00
_cell.angle_gamma   90.00
#
_symmetry.space_group_name_H-M   'P 1'
#
loop_
_entity.id
_entity.type
_entity.pdbx_description
1 polymer ?
#
loop_
_entity_poly.entity_id
_entity_poly.type
_entity_poly.pdbx_seq_one_letter_code
_entity_poly.pdbx_strand_id
1 'polypeptide(L)'
;GQVTSFFPGTKILAAELMERIASQTLGEVRAGEALVFDDQYLTTGGQLVELISGRDRFCCDLRPLLFEIVRRGGGPVAEGLTCHPYDMAGLLVAQRAGVIVTDGFGRELDAPFSVDHGVHWCGYANGSLRAAIEPIIQAWLHEHGITADS
;
A
#
# COMPACT_ATOMS: atom_id res chain seq x y z
N GLY A 1 -6.35 7.35 4.84
CA GLY A 1 -5.53 6.96 3.68
C GLY A 1 -4.26 6.38 4.23
N GLN A 2 -3.89 5.15 3.84
CA GLN A 2 -3.03 4.32 4.69
C GLN A 2 -1.95 3.54 3.92
N VAL A 3 -0.80 3.35 4.57
CA VAL A 3 0.22 2.35 4.22
C VAL A 3 0.21 1.28 5.32
N THR A 4 -0.07 0.03 4.96
CA THR A 4 -0.20 -1.05 5.93
C THR A 4 1.04 -1.25 6.79
N SER A 5 0.85 -1.27 8.11
CA SER A 5 1.93 -1.37 9.11
C SER A 5 1.57 -2.25 10.32
N PHE A 6 0.80 -3.34 10.11
CA PHE A 6 0.25 -4.17 11.19
C PHE A 6 1.31 -4.71 12.16
N PHE A 7 2.40 -5.27 11.62
CA PHE A 7 3.43 -5.98 12.39
C PHE A 7 4.71 -5.17 12.56
N PRO A 8 5.51 -5.43 13.61
CA PRO A 8 6.85 -4.88 13.74
C PRO A 8 7.77 -5.28 12.57
N GLY A 9 8.85 -4.51 12.35
CA GLY A 9 9.88 -4.81 11.34
C GLY A 9 9.94 -3.78 10.22
N THR A 10 8.79 -3.39 9.66
CA THR A 10 8.72 -2.45 8.51
C THR A 10 7.91 -1.18 8.80
N LYS A 11 7.43 -0.99 10.04
CA LYS A 11 6.60 0.18 10.41
C LYS A 11 7.25 1.53 10.12
N ILE A 12 8.57 1.64 10.29
CA ILE A 12 9.31 2.88 10.02
C ILE A 12 9.21 3.23 8.53
N LEU A 13 9.46 2.25 7.66
CA LEU A 13 9.36 2.43 6.20
C LEU A 13 7.93 2.76 5.76
N ALA A 14 6.93 2.06 6.33
CA ALA A 14 5.53 2.33 6.04
C ALA A 14 5.13 3.76 6.45
N ALA A 15 5.53 4.21 7.64
CA ALA A 15 5.28 5.55 8.13
C ALA A 15 6.00 6.61 7.27
N GLU A 16 7.27 6.38 6.92
CA GLU A 16 8.03 7.29 6.06
C GLU A 16 7.36 7.49 4.69
N LEU A 17 6.91 6.40 4.06
CA LEU A 17 6.17 6.48 2.80
C LEU A 17 4.84 7.23 2.98
N MET A 18 4.10 6.98 4.06
CA MET A 18 2.85 7.68 4.34
C MET A 18 3.06 9.19 4.52
N GLU A 19 4.10 9.60 5.26
CA GLU A 19 4.48 11.01 5.44
C GLU A 19 4.86 11.67 4.10
N ARG A 20 5.59 10.95 3.24
CA ARG A 20 5.93 11.43 1.90
C ARG A 20 4.69 11.62 1.03
N ILE A 21 3.76 10.66 1.05
CA ILE A 21 2.49 10.77 0.32
C ILE A 21 1.69 11.96 0.83
N ALA A 22 1.57 12.11 2.16
CA ALA A 22 0.81 13.19 2.77
C ALA A 22 1.37 14.57 2.37
N SER A 23 2.69 14.77 2.55
CA SER A 23 3.35 16.04 2.24
C SER A 23 3.27 16.43 0.76
N GLN A 24 3.41 15.46 -0.16
CA GLN A 24 3.39 15.75 -1.60
C GLN A 24 1.98 15.87 -2.19
N THR A 25 0.95 15.32 -1.54
CA THR A 25 -0.44 15.40 -2.05
C THR A 25 -1.32 16.42 -1.34
N LEU A 26 -1.14 16.61 -0.04
CA LEU A 26 -1.98 17.49 0.79
C LEU A 26 -1.26 18.79 1.18
N GLY A 27 0.06 18.85 1.00
CA GLY A 27 0.90 19.98 1.39
C GLY A 27 1.27 19.96 2.87
N GLU A 28 1.74 21.09 3.39
CA GLU A 28 2.17 21.23 4.78
C GLU A 28 0.98 21.15 5.76
N VAL A 29 1.13 20.32 6.79
CA VAL A 29 0.18 20.26 7.90
C VAL A 29 0.23 21.57 8.68
N ARG A 30 -0.90 22.27 8.73
CA ARG A 30 -1.03 23.50 9.53
C ARG A 30 -1.29 23.17 10.99
N ALA A 31 -0.88 24.05 11.88
CA ALA A 31 -1.14 23.90 13.31
C ALA A 31 -2.64 23.77 13.58
N GLY A 32 -3.04 22.67 14.24
CA GLY A 32 -4.44 22.37 14.58
C GLY A 32 -5.23 21.62 13.50
N GLU A 33 -4.63 21.30 12.36
CA GLU A 33 -5.26 20.49 11.31
C GLU A 33 -4.74 19.04 11.34
N ALA A 34 -5.63 18.09 11.06
CA ALA A 34 -5.29 16.69 10.82
C ALA A 34 -5.62 16.36 9.35
N LEU A 35 -4.62 16.47 8.47
CA LEU A 35 -4.80 16.26 7.02
C LEU A 35 -4.95 14.78 6.65
N VAL A 36 -4.32 13.89 7.42
CA VAL A 36 -4.39 12.44 7.25
C VAL A 36 -4.85 11.80 8.55
N PHE A 37 -5.79 10.88 8.41
CA PHE A 37 -6.17 9.93 9.45
C PHE A 37 -5.87 8.52 8.94
N ASP A 38 -5.13 7.75 9.74
CA ASP A 38 -4.75 6.37 9.45
C ASP A 38 -5.53 5.41 10.37
N ASP A 39 -6.61 4.85 9.85
CA ASP A 39 -7.43 3.83 10.52
C ASP A 39 -7.27 2.50 9.79
N GLN A 40 -6.32 1.70 10.26
CA GLN A 40 -5.96 0.47 9.57
C GLN A 40 -6.88 -0.68 9.96
N TYR A 41 -7.74 -1.09 9.02
CA TYR A 41 -8.49 -2.33 9.14
C TYR A 41 -7.54 -3.52 9.12
N LEU A 42 -7.70 -4.44 10.07
CA LEU A 42 -6.79 -5.55 10.33
C LEU A 42 -6.62 -6.56 9.16
N THR A 43 -7.49 -6.50 8.15
CA THR A 43 -7.52 -7.46 7.05
C THR A 43 -7.64 -6.77 5.70
N THR A 44 -7.07 -7.38 4.65
CA THR A 44 -7.20 -6.92 3.27
C THR A 44 -8.66 -6.79 2.85
N GLY A 45 -9.52 -7.76 3.21
CA GLY A 45 -10.96 -7.68 2.95
C GLY A 45 -11.61 -6.44 3.58
N GLY A 46 -11.27 -6.12 4.83
CA GLY A 46 -11.73 -4.90 5.50
C GLY A 46 -11.25 -3.62 4.80
N GLN A 47 -9.97 -3.56 4.43
CA GLN A 47 -9.40 -2.43 3.69
C GLN A 47 -10.09 -2.22 2.32
N LEU A 48 -10.42 -3.30 1.60
CA LEU A 48 -11.18 -3.22 0.36
C LEU A 48 -12.60 -2.68 0.59
N VAL A 49 -13.27 -3.08 1.69
CA VAL A 49 -14.61 -2.54 2.05
C VAL A 49 -14.56 -1.04 2.33
N GLU A 50 -13.50 -0.57 2.99
CA GLU A 50 -13.34 0.87 3.26
C GLU A 50 -13.11 1.68 1.97
N LEU A 51 -12.36 1.13 1.02
CA LEU A 51 -12.22 1.72 -0.32
C LEU A 51 -13.55 1.72 -1.07
N ILE A 52 -14.28 0.59 -1.08
CA ILE A 52 -15.58 0.45 -1.76
C ILE A 52 -16.61 1.43 -1.18
N SER A 53 -16.64 1.60 0.13
CA SER A 53 -17.57 2.52 0.80
C SER A 53 -17.16 3.99 0.69
N GLY A 54 -15.97 4.28 0.15
CA GLY A 54 -15.43 5.63 0.00
C GLY A 54 -14.96 6.26 1.31
N ARG A 55 -14.91 5.49 2.41
CA ARG A 55 -14.31 5.92 3.68
C ARG A 55 -12.82 6.09 3.53
N ASP A 56 -12.18 5.15 2.86
CA ASP A 56 -10.79 5.28 2.42
C ASP A 56 -10.71 5.79 0.99
N ARG A 57 -9.89 6.83 0.81
CA ARG A 57 -9.53 7.36 -0.52
C ARG A 57 -8.35 6.63 -1.14
N PHE A 58 -7.49 6.06 -0.29
CA PHE A 58 -6.26 5.38 -0.68
C PHE A 58 -5.86 4.39 0.42
N CYS A 59 -5.44 3.20 0.02
CA CYS A 59 -4.85 2.20 0.90
C CYS A 59 -3.85 1.38 0.08
N CYS A 60 -2.67 1.09 0.64
CA CYS A 60 -1.77 0.12 0.05
C CYS A 60 -1.16 -0.82 1.10
N ASP A 61 -0.93 -2.06 0.67
CA ASP A 61 -0.14 -3.03 1.40
C ASP A 61 1.10 -3.37 0.59
N LEU A 62 2.25 -2.87 1.05
CA LEU A 62 3.53 -3.06 0.39
C LEU A 62 4.46 -3.97 1.18
N ARG A 63 3.96 -4.68 2.20
CA ARG A 63 4.79 -5.45 3.14
C ARG A 63 5.81 -6.38 2.47
N PRO A 64 5.50 -7.15 1.40
CA PRO A 64 6.50 -7.94 0.69
C PRO A 64 7.70 -7.10 0.20
N LEU A 65 7.44 -5.92 -0.37
CA LEU A 65 8.48 -5.01 -0.85
C LEU A 65 9.24 -4.34 0.30
N LEU A 66 8.56 -4.01 1.40
CA LEU A 66 9.24 -3.43 2.57
C LEU A 66 10.19 -4.42 3.25
N PHE A 67 9.82 -5.71 3.32
CA PHE A 67 10.73 -6.75 3.79
C PHE A 67 11.95 -6.89 2.88
N GLU A 68 11.75 -6.80 1.57
CA GLU A 68 12.84 -6.81 0.60
C GLU A 68 13.82 -5.64 0.79
N ILE A 69 13.33 -4.44 1.10
CA ILE A 69 14.18 -3.27 1.45
C ILE A 69 15.04 -3.57 2.67
N VAL A 70 14.44 -4.08 3.75
CA VAL A 70 15.16 -4.42 4.99
C VAL A 70 16.22 -5.50 4.71
N ARG A 71 15.88 -6.51 3.91
CA ARG A 71 16.78 -7.60 3.52
C ARG A 71 18.01 -7.08 2.79
N ARG A 72 17.81 -6.20 1.81
CA ARG A 72 18.91 -5.58 1.04
C ARG A 72 19.80 -4.69 1.90
N GLY A 73 19.22 -4.02 2.90
CA GLY A 73 19.96 -3.23 3.88
C GLY A 73 20.75 -4.05 4.92
N GLY A 74 20.68 -5.39 4.88
CA GLY A 74 21.34 -6.27 5.86
C GLY A 74 20.66 -6.28 7.24
N GLY A 75 19.44 -5.75 7.34
CA GLY A 75 18.66 -5.76 8.57
C GLY A 75 18.07 -7.15 8.87
N PRO A 76 17.69 -7.41 10.13
CA PRO A 76 17.00 -8.65 10.48
C PRO A 76 15.61 -8.66 9.83
N VAL A 77 15.39 -9.59 8.89
CA VAL A 77 14.07 -9.79 8.29
C VAL A 77 13.28 -10.74 9.16
N ALA A 78 12.37 -10.20 9.97
CA ALA A 78 11.25 -10.99 10.45
C ALA A 78 10.19 -10.99 9.34
N GLU A 79 10.33 -11.89 8.35
CA GLU A 79 9.27 -12.08 7.35
C GLU A 79 7.98 -12.43 8.10
N GLY A 80 7.09 -11.46 8.17
CA GLY A 80 5.83 -11.55 8.86
C GLY A 80 4.70 -11.95 7.92
N LEU A 81 3.49 -12.07 8.47
CA LEU A 81 2.29 -12.25 7.65
C LEU A 81 2.18 -11.09 6.65
N THR A 82 1.95 -11.43 5.38
CA THR A 82 1.64 -10.50 4.28
C THR A 82 0.23 -10.79 3.74
N CYS A 83 -0.24 -9.94 2.81
CA CYS A 83 -1.40 -10.29 2.00
C CYS A 83 -1.02 -11.44 1.06
N HIS A 84 -1.88 -12.44 0.93
CA HIS A 84 -1.74 -13.54 -0.03
C HIS A 84 -2.85 -13.47 -1.09
N PRO A 85 -2.75 -14.22 -2.21
CA PRO A 85 -3.73 -14.15 -3.29
C PRO A 85 -5.18 -14.37 -2.82
N TYR A 86 -5.40 -15.24 -1.85
CA TYR A 86 -6.74 -15.50 -1.30
C TYR A 86 -7.29 -14.35 -0.44
N ASP A 87 -6.43 -13.49 0.13
CA ASP A 87 -6.86 -12.31 0.89
C ASP A 87 -7.45 -11.22 -0.04
N MET A 88 -7.13 -11.29 -1.35
CA MET A 88 -7.67 -10.44 -2.41
C MET A 88 -9.00 -10.96 -3.00
N ALA A 89 -9.72 -11.86 -2.31
CA ALA A 89 -11.01 -12.39 -2.78
C ALA A 89 -12.05 -11.30 -3.11
N GLY A 90 -11.93 -10.11 -2.50
CA GLY A 90 -12.79 -8.95 -2.77
C GLY A 90 -12.41 -8.11 -4.01
N LEU A 91 -11.31 -8.44 -4.71
CA LEU A 91 -10.75 -7.62 -5.79
C LEU A 91 -11.76 -7.28 -6.88
N LEU A 92 -12.50 -8.29 -7.37
CA LEU A 92 -13.49 -8.09 -8.42
C LEU A 92 -14.62 -7.15 -7.97
N VAL A 93 -15.06 -7.26 -6.71
CA VAL A 93 -16.09 -6.38 -6.16
C VAL A 93 -15.57 -4.95 -6.05
N ALA A 94 -14.34 -4.77 -5.58
CA ALA A 94 -13.69 -3.45 -5.48
C ALA A 94 -13.58 -2.77 -6.86
N GLN A 95 -13.09 -3.49 -7.87
CA GLN A 95 -12.97 -2.99 -9.23
C GLN A 95 -14.35 -2.63 -9.83
N ARG A 96 -15.38 -3.45 -9.58
CA ARG A 96 -16.75 -3.18 -10.03
C ARG A 96 -17.39 -1.98 -9.31
N ALA A 97 -16.96 -1.68 -8.08
CA ALA A 97 -17.35 -0.49 -7.35
C ALA A 97 -16.59 0.78 -7.82
N GLY A 98 -15.66 0.66 -8.77
CA GLY A 98 -14.88 1.78 -9.30
C GLY A 98 -13.55 2.03 -8.59
N VAL A 99 -13.17 1.18 -7.62
CA VAL A 99 -11.85 1.24 -6.99
C VAL A 99 -10.81 0.77 -8.02
N ILE A 100 -9.75 1.55 -8.19
CA ILE A 100 -8.61 1.16 -9.02
C ILE A 100 -7.64 0.40 -8.13
N VAL A 101 -7.32 -0.84 -8.50
CA VAL A 101 -6.36 -1.68 -7.79
C VAL A 101 -5.20 -2.05 -8.72
N THR A 102 -3.97 -1.88 -8.23
CA THR A 102 -2.73 -2.23 -8.93
C THR A 102 -1.84 -3.06 -8.02
N ASP A 103 -0.78 -3.66 -8.58
CA ASP A 103 0.37 -4.04 -7.76
C ASP A 103 1.08 -2.79 -7.21
N GLY A 104 2.04 -3.00 -6.32
CA GLY A 104 2.88 -1.93 -5.75
C GLY A 104 3.69 -1.12 -6.78
N PHE A 105 3.80 -1.60 -8.02
CA PHE A 105 4.49 -0.92 -9.12
C PHE A 105 3.52 -0.25 -10.10
N GLY A 106 2.21 -0.21 -9.81
CA GLY A 106 1.19 0.39 -10.69
C GLY A 106 0.76 -0.49 -11.88
N ARG A 107 1.21 -1.74 -11.93
CA ARG A 107 0.81 -2.73 -12.94
C ARG A 107 -0.49 -3.43 -12.53
N GLU A 108 -1.07 -4.18 -13.45
CA GLU A 108 -2.19 -5.06 -13.11
C GLU A 108 -1.78 -6.04 -12.00
N LEU A 109 -2.65 -6.23 -11.03
CA LEU A 109 -2.41 -7.16 -9.94
C LEU A 109 -2.65 -8.60 -10.43
N ASP A 110 -1.57 -9.27 -10.82
CA ASP A 110 -1.58 -10.63 -11.38
C ASP A 110 -0.61 -11.55 -10.62
N ALA A 111 -0.86 -11.72 -9.32
CA ALA A 111 -0.02 -12.56 -8.46
C ALA A 111 -0.31 -14.07 -8.70
N PRO A 112 0.71 -14.94 -8.64
CA PRO A 112 0.52 -16.39 -8.75
C PRO A 112 -0.47 -16.91 -7.70
N PHE A 113 -1.48 -17.67 -8.13
CA PHE A 113 -2.48 -18.23 -7.22
C PHE A 113 -1.87 -19.34 -6.34
N SER A 114 -1.43 -18.95 -5.16
CA SER A 114 -0.68 -19.76 -4.20
C SER A 114 -1.04 -19.37 -2.77
N VAL A 115 -0.54 -20.13 -1.80
CA VAL A 115 -0.80 -19.91 -0.37
C VAL A 115 0.33 -19.20 0.36
N ASP A 116 1.46 -19.01 -0.30
CA ASP A 116 2.72 -18.53 0.27
C ASP A 116 3.28 -17.30 -0.47
N HIS A 117 2.79 -16.98 -1.67
CA HIS A 117 3.24 -15.80 -2.39
C HIS A 117 2.72 -14.52 -1.73
N GLY A 118 3.64 -13.67 -1.28
CA GLY A 118 3.30 -12.35 -0.76
C GLY A 118 2.82 -11.42 -1.87
N VAL A 119 1.63 -10.85 -1.70
CA VAL A 119 1.00 -9.91 -2.60
C VAL A 119 1.22 -8.49 -2.08
N HIS A 120 1.74 -7.62 -2.94
CA HIS A 120 1.81 -6.19 -2.70
C HIS A 120 0.81 -5.49 -3.61
N TRP A 121 -0.03 -4.59 -3.07
CA TRP A 121 -1.11 -3.96 -3.81
C TRP A 121 -1.36 -2.51 -3.35
N CYS A 122 -1.89 -1.72 -4.27
CA CYS A 122 -2.35 -0.35 -4.03
C CYS A 122 -3.79 -0.20 -4.49
N GLY A 123 -4.63 0.43 -3.67
CA GLY A 123 -6.02 0.74 -3.97
C GLY A 123 -6.25 2.26 -3.95
N TYR A 124 -6.91 2.77 -4.99
CA TYR A 124 -7.25 4.17 -5.17
C TYR A 124 -8.74 4.32 -5.42
N ALA A 125 -9.39 5.25 -4.72
CA ALA A 125 -10.83 5.47 -4.89
C ALA A 125 -11.21 6.05 -6.27
N ASN A 126 -10.27 6.66 -7.00
CA ASN A 126 -10.47 7.15 -8.36
C ASN A 126 -9.14 7.42 -9.10
N GLY A 127 -9.24 7.74 -10.40
CA GLY A 127 -8.10 8.00 -11.28
C GLY A 127 -7.28 9.24 -10.90
N SER A 128 -7.90 10.30 -10.38
CA SER A 128 -7.18 11.50 -9.95
C SER A 128 -6.29 11.22 -8.74
N LEU A 129 -6.78 10.42 -7.79
CA LEU A 129 -5.99 9.97 -6.63
C LEU A 129 -4.84 9.06 -7.06
N ARG A 130 -5.09 8.13 -7.98
CA ARG A 130 -4.03 7.30 -8.57
C ARG A 130 -2.94 8.17 -9.20
N ALA A 131 -3.31 9.12 -10.06
CA ALA A 131 -2.36 9.99 -10.75
C ALA A 131 -1.51 10.84 -9.79
N ALA A 132 -2.06 11.21 -8.62
CA ALA A 132 -1.35 11.97 -7.60
C ALA A 132 -0.44 11.09 -6.71
N ILE A 133 -0.84 9.86 -6.40
CA ILE A 133 -0.19 9.04 -5.37
C ILE A 133 0.76 7.99 -5.96
N GLU A 134 0.39 7.32 -7.05
CA GLU A 134 1.17 6.22 -7.65
C GLU A 134 2.62 6.62 -7.99
N PRO A 135 2.89 7.80 -8.60
CA PRO A 135 4.26 8.20 -8.90
C PRO A 135 5.14 8.38 -7.65
N ILE A 136 4.54 8.77 -6.52
CA ILE A 136 5.25 8.96 -5.25
C ILE A 136 5.71 7.61 -4.69
N ILE A 137 4.83 6.61 -4.73
CA ILE A 137 5.13 5.25 -4.30
C ILE A 137 6.25 4.65 -5.16
N GLN A 138 6.10 4.73 -6.49
CA GLN A 138 7.10 4.20 -7.43
C GLN A 138 8.46 4.87 -7.24
N ALA A 139 8.49 6.20 -7.08
CA ALA A 139 9.74 6.94 -6.83
C ALA A 139 10.38 6.51 -5.49
N TRP A 140 9.59 6.41 -4.43
CA TRP A 140 10.09 5.99 -3.11
C TRP A 140 10.62 4.55 -3.14
N LEU A 141 9.94 3.62 -3.81
CA LEU A 141 10.42 2.24 -4.00
C LEU A 141 11.72 2.20 -4.79
N HIS A 142 11.81 2.96 -5.88
CA HIS A 142 13.01 3.04 -6.72
C HIS A 142 14.22 3.61 -5.95
N GLU A 143 14.02 4.64 -5.12
CA GLU A 143 15.06 5.20 -4.24
C GLU A 143 15.59 4.17 -3.23
N HIS A 144 14.75 3.20 -2.84
CA HIS A 144 15.14 2.06 -2.01
C HIS A 144 15.64 0.85 -2.82
N GLY A 145 15.87 1.03 -4.12
CA GLY A 145 16.38 0.02 -5.03
C GLY A 145 15.37 -1.05 -5.43
N ILE A 146 14.08 -0.88 -5.15
CA ILE A 146 13.02 -1.82 -5.49
C ILE A 146 12.45 -1.48 -6.87
N THR A 147 12.52 -2.43 -7.80
CA THR A 147 12.07 -2.24 -9.18
C THR A 147 11.17 -3.39 -9.63
N ALA A 148 10.35 -3.13 -10.64
CA ALA A 148 9.40 -4.10 -11.19
C ALA A 148 10.06 -5.37 -11.80
N ASP A 149 11.36 -5.27 -12.12
CA ASP A 149 12.18 -6.31 -12.77
C ASP A 149 13.17 -7.00 -11.81
N SER A 150 13.13 -6.65 -10.51
CA SER A 150 14.07 -7.19 -9.51
C SER A 150 13.55 -8.40 -8.75
#